data_AF-A0A924TA11-F1
#
_entry.id   AF-A0A924TA11-F1
#
_cell.length_a   1.000
_cell.length_b   1.000
_cell.length_c   1.000
_cell.angle_alpha   90.00
_cell.angle_beta   90.00
_cell.angle_gamma   90.00
#
_symmetry.space_group_name_H-M   'P 1'
#
loop_
_entity.id
_entity.type
_entity.pdbx_description
1 polymer ?
#
loop_
_entity_poly.entity_id
_entity_poly.type
_entity_poly.pdbx_seq_one_letter_code
_entity_poly.pdbx_strand_id
1 'polypeptide(L)'
;MAARTCAAKFKEIFDAVPLPEFVELPTGVKKSRLNIYGVMPQDLNGPERAFAEMLDADTSGAVEYWLRNEPRKPWSIGIVMPSGDRYFPDFAIKVAGRTAGGGLLLVETKGNHILNGDDTLDKILAEHKVYGVPLMLVQDAGGRFMTVKYFPNTGRNEEDQIFRIENLGGY
;
A
#
# COMPACT_ATOMS: atom_id res chain seq x y z
N MET A 1 -4.41 -27.33 0.50
CA MET A 1 -3.96 -26.36 1.53
C MET A 1 -2.45 -26.42 1.80
N ALA A 2 -1.80 -27.58 1.95
CA ALA A 2 -0.36 -27.66 2.24
C ALA A 2 0.59 -27.00 1.22
N ALA A 3 0.31 -27.11 -0.10
CA ALA A 3 1.16 -26.51 -1.13
C ALA A 3 1.14 -24.97 -1.14
N ARG A 4 -0.01 -24.35 -0.83
CA ARG A 4 -0.17 -22.88 -0.77
C ARG A 4 0.62 -22.27 0.39
N THR A 5 0.64 -22.96 1.53
CA THR A 5 1.42 -22.54 2.71
C THR A 5 2.93 -22.73 2.49
N CYS A 6 3.35 -23.76 1.75
CA CYS A 6 4.76 -23.94 1.38
C CYS A 6 5.25 -22.86 0.40
N ALA A 7 4.48 -22.57 -0.65
CA ALA A 7 4.83 -21.52 -1.62
C ALA A 7 4.94 -20.14 -0.95
N ALA A 8 4.13 -19.86 0.08
CA ALA A 8 4.25 -18.63 0.87
C ALA A 8 5.58 -18.51 1.62
N LYS A 9 6.08 -19.62 2.18
CA LYS A 9 7.28 -19.65 3.05
C LYS A 9 8.60 -19.68 2.25
N PHE A 10 8.63 -20.33 1.09
CA PHE A 10 9.85 -20.51 0.28
C PHE A 10 10.04 -19.47 -0.85
N LYS A 11 9.47 -18.27 -0.72
CA LYS A 11 9.66 -17.19 -1.71
C LYS A 11 11.09 -16.65 -1.67
N GLU A 12 11.78 -16.62 -2.80
CA GLU A 12 13.04 -15.87 -2.90
C GLU A 12 12.75 -14.37 -3.03
N ILE A 13 13.62 -13.56 -2.44
CA ILE A 13 13.55 -12.11 -2.51
C ILE A 13 14.56 -11.68 -3.57
N PHE A 14 14.10 -10.92 -4.54
CA PHE A 14 14.96 -10.29 -5.53
C PHE A 14 14.85 -8.78 -5.35
N ASP A 15 15.99 -8.11 -5.41
CA ASP A 15 16.00 -6.66 -5.45
C ASP A 15 15.32 -6.19 -6.73
N ALA A 16 14.38 -5.27 -6.58
CA ALA A 16 13.82 -4.56 -7.71
C ALA A 16 14.90 -3.68 -8.33
N VAL A 17 14.73 -3.32 -9.61
CA VAL A 17 15.58 -2.32 -10.24
C VAL A 17 15.45 -1.01 -9.46
N PRO A 18 16.53 -0.21 -9.29
CA PRO A 18 16.43 1.10 -8.67
C PRO A 18 15.33 1.94 -9.30
N LEU A 19 14.69 2.79 -8.49
CA LEU A 19 13.74 3.76 -9.00
C LEU A 19 14.41 4.66 -10.04
N PRO A 20 13.70 5.04 -11.11
CA PRO A 20 14.18 6.07 -12.03
C PRO A 20 14.64 7.31 -11.27
N GLU A 21 15.75 7.92 -11.68
CA GLU A 21 16.26 9.13 -11.03
C GLU A 21 15.33 10.34 -11.25
N PHE A 22 14.64 10.36 -12.38
CA PHE A 22 13.68 11.39 -12.75
C PHE A 22 12.50 10.80 -13.53
N VAL A 23 11.39 11.53 -13.53
CA VAL A 23 10.20 11.27 -14.34
C VAL A 23 9.91 12.46 -15.23
N GLU A 24 9.63 12.20 -16.50
CA GLU A 24 9.20 13.24 -17.44
C GLU A 24 7.68 13.36 -17.41
N LEU A 25 7.18 14.55 -17.10
CA LEU A 25 5.75 14.84 -17.04
C LEU A 25 5.43 16.12 -17.80
N PRO A 26 4.20 16.26 -18.33
CA PRO A 26 3.76 17.48 -18.98
C PRO A 26 3.86 18.72 -18.07
N THR A 27 3.95 19.91 -18.67
CA THR A 27 3.92 21.17 -17.93
C THR A 27 2.58 21.34 -17.20
N GLY A 28 2.62 21.87 -15.97
CA GLY A 28 1.41 22.18 -15.19
C GLY A 28 0.90 21.05 -14.30
N VAL A 29 1.63 19.93 -14.19
CA VAL A 29 1.27 18.87 -13.23
C VAL A 29 1.25 19.38 -11.79
N LYS A 30 0.24 18.93 -11.02
CA LYS A 30 0.10 19.23 -9.60
C LYS A 30 1.36 18.78 -8.85
N LYS A 31 1.96 19.71 -8.10
CA LYS A 31 3.10 19.40 -7.22
C LYS A 31 2.65 18.61 -6.01
N SER A 32 3.55 17.80 -5.49
CA SER A 32 3.38 17.07 -4.23
C SER A 32 4.66 17.22 -3.43
N ARG A 33 4.54 17.73 -2.20
CA ARG A 33 5.69 18.02 -1.34
C ARG A 33 6.38 16.75 -0.83
N LEU A 34 5.60 15.70 -0.57
CA LEU A 34 6.08 14.47 0.07
C LEU A 34 6.15 13.29 -0.91
N ASN A 35 5.70 13.43 -2.16
CA ASN A 35 5.98 12.43 -3.18
C ASN A 35 7.48 12.44 -3.53
N ILE A 36 8.05 11.26 -3.74
CA ILE A 36 9.48 11.11 -4.06
C ILE A 36 9.93 11.86 -5.32
N TYR A 37 9.05 12.07 -6.30
CA TYR A 37 9.31 12.81 -7.52
C TYR A 37 8.80 14.27 -7.48
N GLY A 38 8.29 14.72 -6.34
CA GLY A 38 7.82 16.11 -6.15
C GLY A 38 6.52 16.45 -6.88
N VAL A 39 5.78 15.44 -7.35
CA VAL A 39 4.61 15.58 -8.22
C VAL A 39 3.52 14.59 -7.83
N MET A 40 2.27 14.99 -7.98
CA MET A 40 1.13 14.10 -7.80
C MET A 40 0.97 13.24 -9.07
N PRO A 41 0.97 11.90 -8.99
CA PRO A 41 0.72 11.05 -10.16
C PRO A 41 -0.65 11.35 -10.78
N GLN A 42 -0.72 11.35 -12.11
CA GLN A 42 -1.90 11.83 -12.84
C GLN A 42 -3.00 10.76 -12.95
N ASP A 43 -2.59 9.51 -12.96
CA ASP A 43 -3.41 8.31 -13.22
C ASP A 43 -3.86 7.60 -11.93
N LEU A 44 -3.92 8.33 -10.81
CA LEU A 44 -4.56 7.85 -9.56
C LEU A 44 -6.07 7.78 -9.71
N ASN A 45 -6.65 6.67 -9.26
CA ASN A 45 -8.10 6.54 -9.11
C ASN A 45 -8.64 7.40 -7.94
N GLY A 46 -9.96 7.41 -7.71
CA GLY A 46 -10.58 8.26 -6.68
C GLY A 46 -10.00 8.05 -5.26
N PRO A 47 -10.12 6.84 -4.69
CA PRO A 47 -9.52 6.50 -3.40
C PRO A 47 -8.01 6.72 -3.34
N GLU A 48 -7.26 6.28 -4.35
CA GLU A 48 -5.81 6.49 -4.43
C GLU A 48 -5.44 7.98 -4.37
N ARG A 49 -6.17 8.82 -5.11
CA ARG A 49 -5.95 10.27 -5.13
C ARG A 49 -6.25 10.91 -3.79
N ALA A 50 -7.38 10.55 -3.18
CA ALA A 50 -7.75 11.06 -1.86
C ALA A 50 -6.71 10.67 -0.80
N PHE A 51 -6.20 9.44 -0.87
CA PHE A 51 -5.15 8.97 0.03
C PHE A 51 -3.82 9.70 -0.20
N ALA A 52 -3.40 9.86 -1.45
CA ALA A 52 -2.19 10.60 -1.81
C ALA A 52 -2.24 12.07 -1.37
N GLU A 53 -3.39 12.73 -1.52
CA GLU A 53 -3.61 14.09 -1.03
C GLU A 53 -3.54 14.18 0.49
N MET A 54 -4.08 13.19 1.20
CA MET A 54 -3.99 13.10 2.66
C MET A 54 -2.53 12.93 3.11
N LEU A 55 -1.76 12.07 2.46
CA LEU A 55 -0.32 11.91 2.73
C LEU A 55 0.44 13.21 2.50
N ASP A 56 0.20 13.89 1.37
CA ASP A 56 0.89 15.12 1.01
C ASP A 56 0.58 16.31 1.94
N ALA A 57 -0.61 16.27 2.56
CA ALA A 57 -1.05 17.24 3.54
C ALA A 57 -0.46 17.00 4.95
N ASP A 58 0.32 15.94 5.17
CA ASP A 58 0.91 15.67 6.49
C ASP A 58 1.84 16.80 6.94
N THR A 59 1.49 17.44 8.05
CA THR A 59 2.30 18.46 8.73
C THR A 59 2.90 17.96 10.03
N SER A 60 2.57 16.74 10.46
CA SER A 60 3.08 16.14 11.71
C SER A 60 4.51 15.63 11.58
N GLY A 61 4.96 15.34 10.35
CA GLY A 61 6.26 14.73 10.08
C GLY A 61 6.26 13.20 10.19
N ALA A 62 5.08 12.58 10.25
CA ALA A 62 4.94 11.13 10.24
C ALA A 62 5.35 10.53 8.88
N VAL A 63 5.10 11.24 7.78
CA VAL A 63 5.47 10.85 6.42
C VAL A 63 6.77 11.56 6.02
N GLU A 64 7.86 10.79 5.86
CA GLU A 64 9.10 11.34 5.29
C GLU A 64 8.97 11.53 3.78
N TYR A 65 8.49 10.49 3.09
CA TYR A 65 8.09 10.54 1.69
C TYR A 65 7.15 9.38 1.35
N TRP A 66 6.48 9.48 0.21
CA TRP A 66 5.68 8.40 -0.35
C TRP A 66 5.93 8.22 -1.84
N LEU A 67 5.69 6.98 -2.30
CA LEU A 67 5.80 6.57 -3.69
C LEU A 67 4.52 5.83 -4.06
N ARG A 68 3.98 6.14 -5.24
CA ARG A 68 3.01 5.24 -5.88
C ARG A 68 3.75 4.04 -6.45
N ASN A 69 3.38 2.84 -6.00
CA ASN A 69 3.94 1.60 -6.50
C ASN A 69 3.18 1.17 -7.75
N GLU A 70 3.54 1.74 -8.90
CA GLU A 70 2.95 1.36 -10.18
C GLU A 70 3.06 -0.15 -10.40
N PRO A 71 2.01 -0.85 -10.84
CA PRO A 71 2.06 -2.29 -10.99
C PRO A 71 2.92 -2.71 -12.18
N ARG A 72 3.66 -3.81 -12.02
CA ARG A 72 4.40 -4.50 -13.10
C ARG A 72 5.54 -3.70 -13.77
N LYS A 73 6.05 -2.66 -13.12
CA LYS A 73 7.32 -2.02 -13.51
C LYS A 73 8.51 -2.81 -12.95
N PRO A 74 9.71 -2.67 -13.55
CA PRO A 74 10.93 -3.31 -13.02
C PRO A 74 11.28 -2.90 -11.58
N TRP A 75 10.84 -1.73 -11.14
CA TRP A 75 11.04 -1.18 -9.79
C TRP A 75 9.84 -1.40 -8.84
N SER A 76 8.79 -2.12 -9.28
CA SER A 76 7.60 -2.33 -8.45
C SER A 76 7.90 -3.26 -7.28
N ILE A 77 7.36 -2.92 -6.11
CA ILE A 77 7.34 -3.81 -4.95
C ILE A 77 6.21 -4.82 -5.18
N GLY A 78 6.60 -6.06 -5.49
CA GLY A 78 5.69 -7.17 -5.71
C GLY A 78 5.65 -8.13 -4.52
N ILE A 79 4.46 -8.54 -4.13
CA ILE A 79 4.21 -9.59 -3.14
C ILE A 79 3.67 -10.80 -3.87
N VAL A 80 4.32 -11.94 -3.71
CA VAL A 80 3.79 -13.20 -4.24
C VAL A 80 2.64 -13.63 -3.32
N MET A 81 1.45 -13.87 -3.87
CA MET A 81 0.28 -14.34 -3.14
C MET A 81 0.34 -15.86 -2.91
N PRO A 82 -0.48 -16.43 -2.01
CA PRO A 82 -0.58 -17.89 -1.83
C PRO A 82 -0.97 -18.66 -3.11
N SER A 83 -1.65 -18.01 -4.06
CA SER A 83 -1.98 -18.57 -5.38
C SER A 83 -0.76 -18.74 -6.29
N GLY A 84 0.34 -18.02 -6.02
CA GLY A 84 1.51 -17.90 -6.89
C GLY A 84 1.51 -16.64 -7.75
N ASP A 85 0.38 -15.92 -7.84
CA ASP A 85 0.29 -14.65 -8.56
C ASP A 85 1.04 -13.53 -7.85
N ARG A 86 1.39 -12.48 -8.60
CA ARG A 86 1.99 -11.26 -8.04
C ARG A 86 0.93 -10.21 -7.78
N TYR A 87 0.95 -9.70 -6.57
CA TYR A 87 0.18 -8.57 -6.09
C TYR A 87 1.11 -7.38 -5.87
N PHE A 88 0.66 -6.18 -6.21
CA PHE A 88 1.43 -4.95 -6.09
C PHE A 88 0.59 -3.96 -5.29
N PRO A 89 0.93 -3.69 -4.01
CA PRO A 89 0.23 -2.68 -3.23
C PRO A 89 0.29 -1.31 -3.89
N ASP A 90 -0.72 -0.46 -3.70
CA ASP A 90 -0.80 0.85 -4.38
C ASP A 90 0.32 1.84 -3.98
N PHE A 91 0.74 1.83 -2.71
CA PHE A 91 1.71 2.80 -2.17
C PHE A 91 2.79 2.15 -1.34
N ALA A 92 3.96 2.81 -1.32
CA ALA A 92 4.99 2.61 -0.32
C ALA A 92 5.26 3.95 0.38
N ILE A 93 5.21 3.96 1.72
CA ILE A 93 5.33 5.16 2.55
C ILE A 93 6.53 4.99 3.46
N LYS A 94 7.48 5.93 3.41
CA LYS A 94 8.55 6.01 4.40
C LYS A 94 8.02 6.73 5.63
N VAL A 95 7.95 6.00 6.73
CA VAL A 95 7.38 6.46 7.99
C VAL A 95 8.49 6.82 8.97
N ALA A 96 8.42 8.02 9.53
CA ALA A 96 9.38 8.49 10.52
C ALA A 96 9.37 7.59 11.77
N GLY A 97 10.57 7.19 12.22
CA GLY A 97 10.74 6.34 13.40
C GLY A 97 10.35 4.87 13.24
N ARG A 98 9.83 4.44 12.08
CA ARG A 98 9.56 3.02 11.78
C ARG A 98 10.85 2.29 11.42
N THR A 99 11.09 1.14 12.04
CA THR A 99 12.25 0.27 11.71
C THR A 99 11.87 -0.96 10.87
N ALA A 100 10.65 -1.49 11.06
CA ALA A 100 10.14 -2.61 10.28
C ALA A 100 10.14 -2.28 8.77
N GLY A 101 10.57 -3.23 7.93
CA GLY A 101 10.65 -3.03 6.49
C GLY A 101 11.61 -1.92 6.05
N GLY A 102 12.62 -1.58 6.85
CA GLY A 102 13.49 -0.42 6.58
C GLY A 102 12.75 0.92 6.72
N GLY A 103 11.64 0.93 7.46
CA GLY A 103 10.76 2.08 7.65
C GLY A 103 9.73 2.30 6.56
N LEU A 104 9.68 1.42 5.55
CA LEU A 104 8.62 1.45 4.54
C LEU A 104 7.38 0.69 5.02
N LEU A 105 6.22 1.34 4.89
CA LEU A 105 4.89 0.76 5.04
C LEU A 105 4.25 0.62 3.65
N LEU A 106 3.79 -0.58 3.31
CA LEU A 106 3.03 -0.82 2.09
C LEU A 106 1.53 -0.59 2.36
N VAL A 107 0.84 0.07 1.44
CA VAL A 107 -0.59 0.39 1.59
C VAL A 107 -1.37 0.03 0.33
N GLU A 108 -2.53 -0.58 0.53
CA GLU A 108 -3.57 -0.79 -0.48
C GLU A 108 -4.76 0.10 -0.18
N THR A 109 -5.32 0.75 -1.18
CA THR A 109 -6.54 1.55 -1.08
C THR A 109 -7.66 0.94 -1.90
N LYS A 110 -8.85 0.81 -1.31
CA LYS A 110 -10.05 0.31 -1.99
C LYS A 110 -11.22 1.26 -1.80
N GLY A 111 -12.12 1.26 -2.79
CA GLY A 111 -13.45 1.85 -2.65
C GLY A 111 -14.41 0.94 -1.87
N ASN A 112 -15.48 1.53 -1.35
CA ASN A 112 -16.50 0.93 -0.47
C ASN A 112 -17.19 -0.37 -1.00
N HIS A 113 -16.97 -0.78 -2.25
CA HIS A 113 -17.70 -1.88 -2.90
C HIS A 113 -16.93 -3.21 -3.02
N ILE A 114 -15.70 -3.34 -2.50
CA ILE A 114 -14.78 -4.46 -2.87
C ILE A 114 -14.21 -5.22 -1.65
N LEU A 115 -14.90 -5.23 -0.51
CA LEU A 115 -14.37 -5.88 0.69
C LEU A 115 -14.41 -7.43 0.65
N ASN A 116 -15.32 -8.03 -0.11
CA ASN A 116 -15.65 -9.46 -0.01
C ASN A 116 -15.44 -10.28 -1.31
N GLY A 117 -14.63 -9.81 -2.26
CA GLY A 117 -14.21 -10.66 -3.38
C GLY A 117 -13.11 -11.64 -2.96
N ASP A 118 -13.08 -12.85 -3.53
CA ASP A 118 -12.09 -13.90 -3.20
C ASP A 118 -10.62 -13.41 -3.31
N ASP A 119 -10.32 -12.55 -4.29
CA ASP A 119 -9.00 -11.90 -4.46
C ASP A 119 -8.59 -11.03 -3.26
N THR A 120 -9.56 -10.53 -2.48
CA THR A 120 -9.28 -9.69 -1.29
C THR A 120 -8.76 -10.53 -0.14
N LEU A 121 -9.21 -11.78 0.00
CA LEU A 121 -8.71 -12.68 1.05
C LEU A 121 -7.24 -13.04 0.81
N ASP A 122 -6.89 -13.41 -0.42
CA ASP A 122 -5.50 -13.76 -0.78
C ASP A 122 -4.54 -12.57 -0.58
N LYS A 123 -5.02 -11.33 -0.82
CA LYS A 123 -4.25 -10.10 -0.59
C LYS A 123 -4.06 -9.78 0.90
N ILE A 124 -5.06 -10.00 1.77
CA ILE A 124 -4.92 -9.74 3.22
C ILE A 124 -3.94 -10.72 3.86
N LEU A 125 -3.91 -11.94 3.35
CA LEU A 125 -2.95 -12.96 3.76
C LEU A 125 -1.58 -12.80 3.07
N ALA A 126 -1.44 -11.84 2.14
CA ALA A 126 -0.19 -11.60 1.45
C ALA A 126 0.76 -10.81 2.36
N GLU A 127 1.90 -11.42 2.68
CA GLU A 127 2.96 -10.81 3.47
C GLU A 127 4.23 -10.73 2.63
N HIS A 128 4.84 -9.55 2.60
CA HIS A 128 6.15 -9.36 2.01
C HIS A 128 7.24 -9.72 3.04
N LYS A 129 8.24 -10.50 2.66
CA LYS A 129 9.29 -10.98 3.58
C LYS A 129 10.10 -9.87 4.27
N VAL A 130 10.29 -8.74 3.58
CA VAL A 130 10.97 -7.54 4.14
C VAL A 130 9.98 -6.56 4.77
N TYR A 131 8.97 -6.12 4.02
CA TYR A 131 8.07 -5.03 4.40
C TYR A 131 6.87 -5.44 5.27
N GLY A 132 6.64 -6.74 5.47
CA GLY A 132 5.51 -7.25 6.24
C GLY A 132 4.19 -7.23 5.49
N VAL A 133 3.10 -7.23 6.24
CA VAL A 133 1.72 -7.22 5.72
C VAL A 133 1.34 -5.81 5.27
N PRO A 134 0.85 -5.61 4.04
CA PRO A 134 0.34 -4.31 3.61
C PRO A 134 -0.85 -3.85 4.44
N LEU A 135 -0.87 -2.57 4.78
CA LEU A 135 -2.02 -1.94 5.41
C LEU A 135 -3.13 -1.78 4.37
N MET A 136 -4.27 -2.39 4.63
CA MET A 136 -5.44 -2.23 3.77
C MET A 136 -6.36 -1.14 4.27
N LEU A 137 -6.69 -0.22 3.36
CA LEU A 137 -7.58 0.90 3.63
C LEU A 137 -8.78 0.85 2.70
N VAL A 138 -9.97 1.10 3.26
CA VAL A 138 -11.19 1.36 2.51
C VAL A 138 -11.63 2.78 2.74
N GLN A 139 -11.99 3.48 1.67
CA GLN A 139 -12.65 4.77 1.78
C GLN A 139 -14.16 4.57 1.96
N ASP A 140 -14.70 5.04 3.08
CA ASP A 140 -16.13 5.02 3.35
C ASP A 140 -16.90 6.06 2.51
N ALA A 141 -18.24 6.03 2.56
CA ALA A 141 -19.08 6.97 1.82
C ALA A 141 -18.90 8.44 2.26
N GLY A 142 -18.35 8.68 3.46
CA GLY A 142 -18.00 10.01 3.97
C GLY A 142 -16.60 10.47 3.58
N GLY A 143 -15.85 9.67 2.81
CA GLY A 143 -14.49 9.98 2.36
C GLY A 143 -13.40 9.65 3.39
N ARG A 144 -13.75 9.05 4.53
CA ARG A 144 -12.79 8.67 5.57
C ARG A 144 -12.15 7.33 5.22
N PHE A 145 -10.87 7.18 5.54
CA PHE A 145 -10.19 5.89 5.42
C PHE A 145 -10.38 5.06 6.68
N MET A 146 -10.76 3.80 6.48
CA MET A 146 -10.92 2.78 7.50
C MET A 146 -9.88 1.70 7.24
N THR A 147 -9.19 1.26 8.29
CA THR A 147 -8.33 0.07 8.22
C THR A 147 -9.19 -1.19 8.10
N VAL A 148 -8.71 -2.18 7.36
CA VAL A 148 -9.41 -3.44 7.15
C VAL A 148 -8.63 -4.57 7.82
N LYS A 149 -9.33 -5.44 8.53
CA LYS A 149 -8.77 -6.68 9.08
C LYS A 149 -9.60 -7.89 8.67
N TYR A 150 -8.93 -9.03 8.57
CA TYR A 150 -9.58 -10.33 8.46
C TYR A 150 -10.00 -10.80 9.85
N PHE A 151 -11.28 -11.14 10.01
CA PHE A 151 -11.82 -11.69 11.25
C PHE A 151 -12.04 -13.21 11.08
N PRO A 152 -11.22 -14.06 11.74
CA PRO A 152 -11.35 -15.52 11.60
C PRO A 152 -12.71 -16.06 12.03
N ASN A 153 -13.37 -15.37 12.97
CA ASN A 153 -14.66 -15.79 13.51
C ASN A 153 -15.80 -15.66 12.50
N THR A 154 -15.77 -14.63 11.65
CA THR A 154 -16.78 -14.42 10.60
C THR A 154 -16.30 -14.91 9.24
N GLY A 155 -15.00 -15.20 9.10
CA GLY A 155 -14.38 -15.58 7.84
C GLY A 155 -14.39 -14.45 6.81
N ARG A 156 -14.58 -13.20 7.25
CA ARG A 156 -14.81 -12.03 6.40
C ARG A 156 -13.81 -10.92 6.70
N ASN A 157 -13.70 -10.01 5.75
CA ASN A 157 -12.97 -8.77 5.88
C ASN A 157 -13.93 -7.71 6.38
N GLU A 158 -13.58 -7.05 7.48
CA GLU A 158 -14.42 -6.01 8.08
C GLU A 158 -13.55 -4.78 8.39
N GLU A 159 -14.20 -3.61 8.39
CA GLU A 159 -13.59 -2.38 8.85
C GLU A 159 -13.26 -2.51 10.34
N ASP A 160 -12.04 -2.13 10.73
CA ASP A 160 -11.57 -2.22 12.11
C ASP A 160 -11.64 -0.86 12.81
N GLN A 161 -10.85 0.10 12.32
CA GLN A 161 -10.75 1.44 12.92
C GLN A 161 -10.48 2.51 11.88
N ILE A 162 -10.81 3.76 12.22
CA ILE A 162 -10.48 4.94 11.42
C ILE A 162 -8.96 5.05 11.28
N PHE A 163 -8.48 5.16 10.04
CA PHE A 163 -7.09 5.40 9.74
C PHE A 163 -6.69 6.84 10.10
N ARG A 164 -5.49 6.96 10.68
CA ARG A 164 -4.92 8.22 11.17
C ARG A 164 -3.45 8.29 10.79
N ILE A 165 -3.04 9.37 10.11
CA ILE A 165 -1.64 9.55 9.68
C ILE A 165 -0.70 9.57 10.88
N GLU A 166 -1.13 10.20 11.98
CA GLU A 166 -0.38 10.28 13.23
C GLU A 166 -0.02 8.91 13.82
N ASN A 167 -0.75 7.86 13.43
CA ASN A 167 -0.56 6.49 13.91
C ASN A 167 0.25 5.60 12.94
N LEU A 168 0.79 6.15 11.84
CA LEU A 168 1.52 5.37 10.83
C LEU A 168 2.64 4.48 11.38
N GLY A 169 3.31 4.90 12.45
CA GLY A 169 4.37 4.12 13.09
C GLY A 169 3.87 2.83 13.76
N GLY A 170 2.59 2.77 14.14
CA GLY A 170 1.98 1.66 14.88
C GLY A 170 1.20 0.65 14.03
N TYR A 171 0.96 0.95 12.76
CA TYR A 171 0.33 0.01 11.81
C TYR A 171 1.32 -1.01 11.26
#